data_AF-A0A2H0HNQ5-F1
#
_entry.id   AF-A0A2H0HNQ5-F1
#
_cell.length_a   1.000
_cell.length_b   1.000
_cell.length_c   1.000
_cell.angle_alpha   90.00
_cell.angle_beta   90.00
_cell.angle_gamma   90.00
#
_symmetry.space_group_name_H-M   'P 1'
#
loop_
_entity.id
_entity.type
_entity.pdbx_description
1 polymer ?
#
loop_
_entity_poly.entity_id
_entity_poly.type
_entity_poly.pdbx_seq_one_letter_code
_entity_poly.pdbx_strand_id
1 'polypeptide(L)'
;MLDKLGVRILSTGGTYDFIVQNGFPAETVQSLTGFPSILGGRVKTLHPVIMGGILARLDNESDQHQLKEYHIPPIDLVIVDLYPFEETVKLNSEEGEIIEKIDIGGISLIRAAAKNYQE
;
A
#
# COMPACT_ATOMS: atom_id res chain seq x y z
N MET A 1 3.05 -9.08 17.07
CA MET A 1 4.49 -8.74 17.16
C MET A 1 4.69 -7.26 16.87
N LEU A 2 4.26 -6.75 15.70
CA LEU A 2 4.39 -5.33 15.31
C LEU A 2 3.74 -4.35 16.30
N ASP A 3 2.56 -4.68 16.81
CA ASP A 3 1.86 -3.87 17.83
C ASP A 3 2.71 -3.64 19.10
N LYS A 4 3.41 -4.68 19.59
CA LYS A 4 4.31 -4.57 20.75
C LYS A 4 5.53 -3.69 20.48
N LEU A 5 5.86 -3.43 19.22
CA LEU A 5 6.96 -2.56 18.80
C LEU A 5 6.47 -1.11 18.54
N GLY A 6 5.19 -0.82 18.73
CA GLY A 6 4.62 0.51 18.50
C GLY A 6 4.55 0.91 17.03
N VAL A 7 4.54 -0.07 16.11
CA VAL A 7 4.46 0.19 14.67
C VAL A 7 3.09 0.73 14.31
N ARG A 8 3.05 1.87 13.61
CA ARG A 8 1.83 2.42 13.04
C ARG A 8 1.47 1.67 11.76
N ILE A 9 0.28 1.07 11.72
CA ILE A 9 -0.17 0.25 10.59
C ILE A 9 -1.05 1.08 9.66
N LEU A 10 -0.69 1.12 8.37
CA LEU A 10 -1.52 1.64 7.29
C LEU A 10 -2.07 0.46 6.48
N SER A 11 -3.38 0.38 6.29
CA SER A 11 -4.01 -0.73 5.58
C SER A 11 -5.21 -0.29 4.73
N THR A 12 -5.80 -1.22 3.98
CA THR A 12 -6.98 -0.96 3.14
C THR A 12 -7.96 -2.13 3.15
N GLY A 13 -9.25 -1.82 2.97
CA GLY A 13 -10.30 -2.81 2.74
C GLY A 13 -10.32 -3.93 3.78
N GLY A 14 -10.53 -5.17 3.33
CA GLY A 14 -10.65 -6.32 4.21
C GLY A 14 -9.43 -6.58 5.12
N THR A 15 -8.23 -6.18 4.71
CA THR A 15 -7.03 -6.31 5.58
C THR A 15 -7.11 -5.36 6.76
N TYR A 16 -7.59 -4.13 6.56
CA TYR A 16 -7.83 -3.19 7.65
C TYR A 16 -8.89 -3.74 8.61
N ASP A 17 -10.02 -4.22 8.07
CA ASP A 17 -11.11 -4.77 8.86
C ASP A 17 -10.63 -5.96 9.71
N PHE A 18 -9.86 -6.86 9.10
CA PHE A 18 -9.29 -8.02 9.79
C PHE A 18 -8.39 -7.60 10.95
N ILE A 19 -7.51 -6.61 10.77
CA ILE A 19 -6.58 -6.15 11.82
C ILE A 19 -7.36 -5.54 12.99
N VAL A 20 -8.31 -4.65 12.71
CA VAL A 20 -9.11 -3.95 13.74
C VAL A 20 -10.04 -4.91 14.48
N GLN A 21 -10.68 -5.85 13.77
CA GLN A 21 -11.53 -6.88 14.38
C GLN A 21 -10.78 -7.79 15.35
N ASN A 22 -9.47 -7.97 15.14
CA ASN A 22 -8.59 -8.71 16.06
C ASN A 22 -8.03 -7.84 17.20
N GLY A 23 -8.51 -6.60 17.35
CA GLY A 23 -8.18 -5.72 18.47
C GLY A 23 -6.90 -4.91 18.29
N PHE A 24 -6.35 -4.82 17.07
CA PHE A 24 -5.14 -4.06 16.79
C PHE A 24 -5.45 -2.71 16.12
N PRO A 25 -4.74 -1.63 16.47
CA PRO A 25 -4.94 -0.34 15.83
C PRO A 25 -4.39 -0.37 14.39
N ALA A 26 -5.14 0.21 13.48
CA ALA A 26 -4.71 0.49 12.12
C ALA A 26 -5.35 1.78 11.63
N GLU A 27 -4.71 2.42 10.66
CA GLU A 27 -5.21 3.56 9.92
C GLU A 27 -5.46 3.16 8.47
N THR A 28 -6.36 3.88 7.81
CA THR A 28 -6.63 3.63 6.39
C THR A 28 -5.70 4.44 5.52
N VAL A 29 -5.37 3.94 4.33
CA VAL A 29 -4.67 4.75 3.32
C VAL A 29 -5.43 6.05 3.01
N GLN A 30 -6.76 6.01 3.02
CA GLN A 30 -7.60 7.18 2.79
C GLN A 30 -7.47 8.26 3.86
N SER A 31 -7.34 7.87 5.14
CA SER A 31 -7.13 8.84 6.22
C SER A 31 -5.77 9.53 6.11
N LEU A 32 -4.78 8.85 5.53
CA LEU A 32 -3.47 9.43 5.28
C LEU A 32 -3.43 10.30 4.02
N THR A 33 -4.04 9.86 2.92
CA THR A 33 -3.99 10.59 1.64
C THR A 33 -5.03 11.70 1.53
N GLY A 34 -6.09 11.64 2.34
CA GLY A 34 -7.27 12.49 2.20
C GLY A 34 -8.10 12.20 0.94
N PHE A 35 -7.72 11.19 0.15
CA PHE A 35 -8.31 10.91 -1.14
C PHE A 35 -9.35 9.77 -1.02
N PRO A 36 -10.60 9.98 -1.48
CA PRO A 36 -11.65 8.96 -1.37
C PRO A 36 -11.35 7.75 -2.28
N SER A 37 -12.00 6.62 -2.00
CA SER A 37 -11.95 5.46 -2.90
C SER A 37 -12.78 5.78 -4.14
N ILE A 38 -12.12 5.83 -5.30
CA ILE A 38 -12.74 6.03 -6.60
C ILE A 38 -12.48 4.82 -7.50
N LEU A 39 -13.25 4.69 -8.58
CA LEU A 39 -13.06 3.64 -9.59
C LEU A 39 -13.05 2.22 -8.98
N GLY A 40 -13.95 1.96 -8.04
CA GLY A 40 -14.01 0.66 -7.34
C GLY A 40 -12.76 0.36 -6.49
N GLY A 41 -11.97 1.36 -6.13
CA GLY A 41 -10.74 1.20 -5.35
C GLY A 41 -9.50 0.85 -6.18
N ARG A 42 -9.58 0.86 -7.52
CA ARG A 42 -8.48 0.53 -8.43
C ARG A 42 -7.22 1.38 -8.27
N VAL A 43 -7.36 2.60 -7.74
CA VAL A 43 -6.25 3.58 -7.60
C VAL A 43 -5.95 3.94 -6.15
N LYS A 44 -6.52 3.22 -5.18
CA LYS A 44 -6.48 3.61 -3.75
C LYS A 44 -5.08 3.77 -3.15
N THR A 45 -4.08 3.03 -3.65
CA THR A 45 -2.68 3.10 -3.18
C THR A 45 -1.75 3.82 -4.16
N LEU A 46 -2.24 4.19 -5.34
CA LEU A 46 -1.45 4.87 -6.38
C LEU A 46 -1.39 6.38 -6.13
N HIS A 47 -0.87 6.74 -4.96
CA HIS A 47 -0.86 8.12 -4.47
C HIS A 47 0.58 8.58 -4.12
N PRO A 48 0.96 9.83 -4.43
CA PRO A 48 2.30 10.35 -4.11
C PRO A 48 2.69 10.26 -2.64
N VAL A 49 1.74 10.42 -1.71
CA VAL A 49 2.01 10.24 -0.27
C VAL A 49 2.43 8.81 0.06
N ILE A 50 1.81 7.81 -0.57
CA ILE A 50 2.17 6.40 -0.31
C ILE A 50 3.47 6.05 -1.00
N MET A 51 3.58 6.37 -2.30
CA MET A 51 4.78 6.05 -3.07
C MET A 51 5.99 6.86 -2.60
N GLY A 52 5.82 8.13 -2.23
CA GLY A 52 6.87 8.99 -1.69
C GLY A 52 7.33 8.51 -0.32
N GLY A 53 6.41 8.04 0.54
CA GLY A 53 6.79 7.42 1.82
C GLY A 53 7.66 6.17 1.64
N ILE A 54 7.44 5.39 0.57
CA ILE A 54 8.21 4.18 0.27
C ILE A 54 9.52 4.48 -0.48
N LEU A 55 9.53 5.48 -1.37
CA LEU A 55 10.63 5.72 -2.32
C LEU A 55 11.59 6.84 -1.92
N ALA A 56 11.28 7.62 -0.89
CA ALA A 56 12.18 8.67 -0.44
C ALA A 56 13.47 8.08 0.12
N ARG A 57 14.60 8.66 -0.27
CA ARG A 57 15.91 8.30 0.27
C ARG A 57 16.14 9.10 1.54
N LEU A 58 16.33 8.43 2.67
CA LEU A 58 16.43 9.11 3.96
C LEU A 58 17.82 9.74 4.15
N ASP A 59 18.82 9.36 3.37
CA ASP A 59 20.13 10.02 3.34
C ASP A 59 20.17 11.28 2.44
N ASN A 60 19.13 11.52 1.64
CA ASN A 60 19.07 12.62 0.69
C ASN A 60 18.36 13.84 1.28
N GLU A 61 19.08 14.96 1.45
CA GLU A 61 18.53 16.18 2.04
C GLU A 61 17.34 16.77 1.26
N SER A 62 17.33 16.65 -0.07
CA SER A 62 16.23 17.15 -0.90
C SER A 62 14.96 16.34 -0.69
N ASP A 63 15.07 15.01 -0.67
CA ASP A 63 13.94 14.11 -0.43
C ASP A 63 13.37 14.35 0.99
N GLN A 64 14.23 14.47 2.01
CA GLN A 64 13.81 14.80 3.37
C GLN A 64 13.07 16.14 3.46
N HIS A 65 13.50 17.16 2.70
CA HIS A 65 12.81 18.44 2.66
C HIS A 65 11.41 18.29 2.07
N GLN A 66 11.28 17.55 0.96
CA GLN A 66 9.99 17.28 0.33
C GLN A 66 9.06 16.46 1.22
N LEU A 67 9.57 15.44 1.93
CA LEU A 67 8.78 14.68 2.90
C LEU A 67 8.16 15.60 3.97
N LYS A 68 8.94 16.56 4.49
CA LYS A 68 8.45 17.54 5.47
C LYS A 68 7.45 18.53 4.85
N GLU A 69 7.77 19.10 3.70
CA GLU A 69 6.94 20.08 2.99
C GLU A 69 5.55 19.52 2.68
N TYR A 70 5.50 18.29 2.16
CA TYR A 70 4.25 17.63 1.76
C TYR A 70 3.65 16.75 2.85
N HIS A 71 4.19 16.78 4.07
CA HIS A 71 3.71 16.00 5.22
C HIS A 71 3.61 14.49 4.92
N ILE A 72 4.59 13.96 4.17
CA ILE A 72 4.65 12.57 3.76
C ILE A 72 5.43 11.79 4.83
N PRO A 73 4.81 10.84 5.54
CA PRO A 73 5.54 9.99 6.47
C PRO A 73 6.36 8.94 5.69
N PRO A 74 7.58 8.61 6.14
CA PRO A 74 8.31 7.47 5.61
C PRO A 74 7.56 6.15 5.91
N ILE A 75 7.77 5.14 5.07
CA ILE A 75 7.18 3.80 5.19
C ILE A 75 8.32 2.78 5.17
N ASP A 76 8.63 2.23 6.34
CA ASP A 76 9.79 1.32 6.53
C ASP A 76 9.45 -0.15 6.21
N LEU A 77 8.17 -0.50 6.16
CA LEU A 77 7.72 -1.87 5.94
C LEU A 77 6.51 -1.92 5.01
N VAL A 78 6.65 -2.68 3.93
CA VAL A 78 5.59 -2.95 2.96
C VAL A 78 5.26 -4.43 2.97
N ILE A 79 4.06 -4.78 3.41
CA ILE A 79 3.53 -6.15 3.40
C ILE A 79 2.40 -6.19 2.37
N VAL A 80 2.63 -6.90 1.27
CA VAL A 80 1.68 -7.07 0.19
C VAL A 80 1.63 -8.54 -0.18
N ASP A 81 0.42 -9.05 -0.34
CA ASP A 81 0.14 -10.33 -0.98
C ASP A 81 -0.64 -10.06 -2.27
N LEU A 82 -0.40 -10.88 -3.30
CA LEU A 82 -1.03 -10.76 -4.59
C LEU A 82 -2.05 -11.88 -4.77
N TYR A 83 -3.15 -11.57 -5.44
CA TYR A 83 -4.11 -12.61 -5.80
C TYR A 83 -3.42 -13.67 -6.68
N PRO A 84 -3.68 -14.98 -6.48
CA PRO A 84 -3.10 -16.04 -7.30
C PRO A 84 -3.70 -15.98 -8.72
N PHE A 85 -3.07 -15.16 -9.57
CA PHE A 85 -3.60 -14.85 -10.90
C PHE A 85 -3.62 -16.08 -11.81
N GLU A 86 -2.64 -16.96 -11.70
CA GLU A 86 -2.61 -18.22 -12.46
C GLU A 86 -3.83 -19.10 -12.15
N GLU A 87 -4.24 -19.19 -10.88
CA GLU A 87 -5.45 -19.93 -10.48
C GLU A 87 -6.71 -19.25 -11.00
N THR A 88 -6.73 -17.91 -11.00
CA THR A 88 -7.84 -17.12 -11.55
C THR A 88 -8.05 -17.43 -13.03
N VAL A 89 -6.98 -17.53 -13.82
CA VAL A 89 -7.06 -17.87 -15.25
C VAL A 89 -7.52 -19.31 -15.47
N LYS A 90 -7.13 -20.25 -14.59
CA LYS A 90 -7.56 -21.66 -14.69
C LYS A 90 -9.04 -21.87 -14.35
N LEU A 91 -9.58 -21.07 -13.44
CA LEU A 91 -10.92 -21.24 -12.89
C LEU A 91 -12.00 -20.43 -13.60
N ASN A 92 -11.66 -19.27 -14.18
CA ASN A 92 -12.63 -18.37 -14.80
C ASN A 92 -12.54 -18.45 -16.33
N SER A 93 -13.70 -18.60 -16.98
CA SER A 93 -13.81 -18.60 -18.44
C SER A 93 -14.13 -17.21 -19.01
N GLU A 94 -14.50 -16.24 -18.17
CA GLU A 94 -14.87 -14.90 -18.60
C GLU A 94 -13.66 -13.95 -18.53
N GLU A 95 -13.27 -13.40 -19.68
CA GLU A 95 -12.14 -12.48 -19.82
C GLU A 95 -12.25 -11.26 -18.90
N GLY A 96 -13.47 -10.72 -18.74
CA GLY A 96 -13.73 -9.56 -17.88
C GLY A 96 -13.34 -9.81 -16.42
N GLU A 97 -13.71 -10.97 -15.88
CA GLU A 97 -13.38 -11.35 -14.50
C GLU A 97 -11.88 -11.55 -14.29
N ILE A 98 -11.19 -12.09 -15.30
CA ILE A 98 -9.72 -12.23 -15.28
C ILE A 98 -9.07 -10.84 -15.26
N ILE A 99 -9.53 -9.92 -16.13
CA ILE A 99 -8.99 -8.55 -16.20
C ILE A 99 -9.18 -7.80 -14.88
N GLU A 100 -10.33 -7.94 -14.19
CA GLU A 100 -10.57 -7.32 -12.89
C GLU A 100 -9.63 -7.80 -11.78
N LYS A 101 -9.03 -8.99 -11.94
CA LYS A 101 -8.06 -9.55 -10.98
C LYS A 101 -6.61 -9.15 -11.24
N ILE A 102 -6.34 -8.37 -12.29
CA ILE A 102 -5.00 -7.83 -12.55
C ILE A 102 -4.70 -6.74 -11.51
N ASP A 103 -3.76 -7.01 -10.61
CA ASP A 103 -3.38 -6.06 -9.57
C ASP A 103 -2.38 -5.03 -10.10
N ILE A 104 -2.74 -3.75 -10.02
CA ILE A 104 -1.86 -2.63 -10.32
C ILE A 104 -1.20 -2.07 -9.06
N GLY A 105 -1.98 -1.94 -7.99
CA GLY A 105 -1.56 -1.30 -6.74
C GLY A 105 -0.53 -2.13 -5.99
N GLY A 106 -0.83 -3.41 -5.74
CA GLY A 106 0.03 -4.33 -5.01
C GLY A 106 1.40 -4.48 -5.68
N ILE A 107 1.42 -4.71 -6.99
CA ILE A 107 2.67 -4.81 -7.77
C ILE A 107 3.47 -3.51 -7.70
N SER A 108 2.82 -2.35 -7.80
CA SER A 108 3.51 -1.06 -7.71
C SER A 108 4.16 -0.85 -6.34
N LEU A 109 3.47 -1.21 -5.25
CA LEU A 109 4.02 -1.14 -3.88
C LEU A 109 5.23 -2.07 -3.70
N ILE A 110 5.12 -3.32 -4.14
CA ILE A 110 6.23 -4.30 -4.07
C ILE A 110 7.45 -3.77 -4.83
N ARG A 111 7.24 -3.26 -6.05
CA ARG A 111 8.34 -2.72 -6.88
C ARG A 111 8.96 -1.46 -6.27
N ALA A 112 8.15 -0.59 -5.67
CA ALA A 112 8.63 0.61 -5.00
C ALA A 112 9.50 0.24 -3.79
N ALA A 113 9.02 -0.65 -2.92
CA ALA A 113 9.77 -1.11 -1.76
C ALA A 113 11.06 -1.84 -2.17
N ALA A 114 10.99 -2.73 -3.15
CA ALA A 114 12.18 -3.44 -3.65
C ALA A 114 13.22 -2.49 -4.27
N LYS A 115 12.78 -1.41 -4.93
CA LYS A 115 13.69 -0.38 -5.45
C LYS A 115 14.42 0.36 -4.33
N ASN A 116 13.74 0.61 -3.21
CA ASN A 116 14.26 1.40 -2.08
C ASN A 116 14.73 0.54 -0.90
N TYR A 117 15.15 -0.70 -1.14
CA TYR A 117 15.46 -1.70 -0.11
C TYR A 117 16.58 -1.33 0.89
N GLN A 118 17.33 -0.27 0.61
CA GLN A 118 18.44 0.20 1.45
C GLN A 118 17.96 1.06 2.62
N GLU A 119 16.78 1.65 2.47
CA GLU A 119 16.08 2.40 3.50
C GLU A 119 15.28 1.42 4.38
#